data_AF-A0A956MVG7-F1
#
_entry.id   AF-A0A956MVG7-F1
#
_cell.length_a   1.000
_cell.length_b   1.000
_cell.length_c   1.000
_cell.angle_alpha   90.00
_cell.angle_beta   90.00
_cell.angle_gamma   90.00
#
_symmetry.space_group_name_H-M   'P 1'
#
loop_
_entity.id
_entity.type
_entity.pdbx_description
1 polymer ?
#
loop_
_entity_poly.entity_id
_entity_poly.type
_entity_poly.pdbx_seq_one_letter_code
_entity_poly.pdbx_strand_id
1 'polypeptide(L)'
;MHSQLFLLEMRSIWRTRRMRQLLILNAMMVIIFGVQFILDQAKFSLMLLAKALLIPIIAVGLTMFAFSKDGAFYPAIQTKPYNALQYVQAKYWFAAFLCFPCFLLVQAFDLLAGRVEWGLNLAFLTISIGIIVPSVIFAAAFDEKRINTSRSAFFNYEGVAWVRQQLPTLPLILPLIAPKFVAKWWIILLVLGGVSLAAYGRITARIAALLHKRKYLMLEGFRR
;
A
#
# COMPACT_ATOMS: atom_id res chain seq x y z
N MET A 1 -2.72 22.55 -5.50
CA MET A 1 -3.84 21.60 -5.30
C MET A 1 -3.36 20.20 -4.90
N HIS A 2 -2.39 19.58 -5.61
CA HIS A 2 -1.84 18.25 -5.24
C HIS A 2 -1.27 18.17 -3.82
N SER A 3 -0.50 19.18 -3.38
CA SER A 3 0.06 19.26 -2.03
C SER A 3 -1.00 19.31 -0.92
N GLN A 4 -2.12 19.99 -1.18
CA GLN A 4 -3.23 20.11 -0.21
C GLN A 4 -3.94 18.77 -0.02
N LEU A 5 -4.16 18.01 -1.10
CA LEU A 5 -4.76 16.67 -1.03
C LEU A 5 -3.87 15.69 -0.24
N PHE A 6 -2.56 15.74 -0.46
CA PHE A 6 -1.61 14.94 0.30
C PHE A 6 -1.63 15.27 1.81
N LEU A 7 -1.65 16.56 2.16
CA LEU A 7 -1.75 16.98 3.57
C LEU A 7 -3.08 16.55 4.21
N LEU A 8 -4.17 16.55 3.46
CA LEU A 8 -5.46 16.04 3.93
C LEU A 8 -5.38 14.53 4.23
N GLU A 9 -4.69 13.75 3.40
CA GLU A 9 -4.47 12.33 3.64
C GLU A 9 -3.65 12.08 4.92
N MET A 10 -2.57 12.84 5.13
CA MET A 10 -1.79 12.78 6.37
C MET A 10 -2.63 13.12 7.61
N ARG A 11 -3.40 14.21 7.57
CA ARG A 11 -4.28 14.60 8.67
C ARG A 11 -5.37 13.57 8.94
N SER A 12 -5.85 12.87 7.90
CA SER A 12 -6.85 11.81 8.03
C SER A 12 -6.36 10.66 8.91
N ILE A 13 -5.07 10.30 8.86
CA ILE A 13 -4.50 9.27 9.74
C ILE A 13 -4.71 9.64 11.21
N TRP A 14 -4.37 10.88 11.59
CA TRP A 14 -4.44 11.33 12.99
C TRP A 14 -5.85 11.59 13.49
N ARG A 15 -6.76 12.01 12.60
CA ARG A 15 -8.15 12.23 12.98
C ARG A 15 -8.92 10.93 13.23
N THR A 16 -8.51 9.84 12.60
CA THR A 16 -9.28 8.59 12.57
C THR A 16 -8.65 7.50 13.44
N ARG A 17 -9.39 7.02 14.45
CA ARG A 17 -8.93 5.97 15.38
C ARG A 17 -8.44 4.72 14.64
N ARG A 18 -9.21 4.24 13.66
CA ARG A 18 -8.85 3.04 12.85
C ARG A 18 -7.52 3.21 12.10
N MET A 19 -7.31 4.36 11.45
CA MET A 19 -6.09 4.63 10.67
C MET A 19 -4.86 4.76 11.55
N ARG A 20 -5.00 5.44 12.71
CA ARG A 20 -3.94 5.51 13.71
C ARG A 20 -3.56 4.12 14.25
N GLN A 21 -4.56 3.29 14.55
CA GLN A 21 -4.30 1.92 15.00
C GLN A 21 -3.63 1.05 13.93
N LEU A 22 -4.04 1.16 12.67
CA LEU A 22 -3.37 0.47 11.55
C LEU A 22 -1.92 0.93 11.39
N LEU A 23 -1.64 2.23 11.51
CA LEU A 23 -0.27 2.74 11.48
C LEU A 23 0.57 2.17 12.62
N ILE A 24 0.05 2.22 13.86
CA ILE A 24 0.76 1.69 15.03
C ILE A 24 1.02 0.19 14.87
N LEU A 25 0.01 -0.59 14.51
CA LEU A 25 0.14 -2.05 14.33
C LEU A 25 1.18 -2.38 13.26
N ASN A 26 1.10 -1.72 12.09
CA ASN A 26 2.04 -1.97 10.99
C ASN A 26 3.46 -1.51 11.34
N ALA A 27 3.61 -0.38 12.05
CA ALA A 27 4.92 0.08 12.52
C ALA A 27 5.52 -0.90 13.54
N MET A 28 4.71 -1.42 14.47
CA MET A 28 5.15 -2.45 15.42
C MET A 28 5.60 -3.72 14.69
N MET A 29 4.86 -4.16 13.66
CA MET A 29 5.26 -5.32 12.85
C MET A 29 6.62 -5.10 12.18
N VAL A 30 6.88 -3.92 11.60
CA VAL A 30 8.20 -3.59 11.01
C VAL A 30 9.32 -3.72 12.04
N ILE A 31 9.10 -3.24 13.27
CA ILE A 31 10.12 -3.29 14.32
C ILE A 31 10.35 -4.74 14.79
N ILE A 32 9.27 -5.47 15.13
CA ILE A 32 9.37 -6.84 15.66
C ILE A 32 10.05 -7.76 14.65
N PHE A 33 9.61 -7.75 13.39
CA PHE A 33 10.24 -8.57 12.36
C PHE A 33 11.61 -8.02 11.93
N GLY A 34 11.84 -6.69 12.04
CA GLY A 34 13.14 -6.08 11.80
C GLY A 34 14.21 -6.54 12.81
N VAL A 35 13.85 -6.70 14.08
CA VAL A 35 14.75 -7.27 15.10
C VAL A 35 15.13 -8.71 14.77
N GLN A 36 14.20 -9.51 14.21
CA GLN A 36 14.52 -10.87 13.77
C GLN A 36 15.60 -10.91 12.68
N PHE A 37 15.72 -9.86 11.86
CA PHE A 37 16.82 -9.76 10.90
C PHE A 37 18.17 -9.60 11.59
N ILE A 38 18.25 -8.84 12.69
CA ILE A 38 19.49 -8.66 13.45
C ILE A 38 19.91 -9.99 14.11
N LEU A 39 18.95 -10.74 14.64
CA LEU A 39 19.22 -11.96 15.41
C LEU A 39 19.66 -13.17 14.55
N ASP A 40 19.79 -13.00 13.23
CA ASP A 40 20.42 -13.92 12.26
C ASP A 40 19.94 -15.39 12.28
N GLN A 41 18.70 -15.63 12.67
CA GLN A 41 18.13 -16.99 12.79
C GLN A 41 17.14 -17.35 11.66
N ALA A 42 16.87 -16.41 10.74
CA ALA A 42 15.87 -16.60 9.70
C ALA A 42 16.46 -17.27 8.45
N LYS A 43 15.79 -18.33 7.96
CA LYS A 43 16.07 -18.91 6.64
C LYS A 43 16.01 -17.80 5.57
N PHE A 44 16.89 -17.86 4.58
CA PHE A 44 16.95 -16.89 3.48
C PHE A 44 15.58 -16.62 2.83
N SER A 45 14.77 -17.67 2.60
CA SER A 45 13.41 -17.54 2.05
C SER A 45 12.46 -16.74 2.96
N LEU A 46 12.56 -16.91 4.27
CA LEU A 46 11.76 -16.19 5.26
C LEU A 46 12.20 -14.72 5.32
N MET A 47 13.49 -14.45 5.19
CA MET A 47 14.02 -13.09 5.07
C MET A 47 13.50 -12.38 3.83
N LEU A 48 13.50 -13.03 2.66
CA LEU A 48 12.93 -12.48 1.43
C LEU A 48 11.44 -12.16 1.59
N LEU A 49 10.66 -13.08 2.15
CA LEU A 49 9.24 -12.87 2.40
C LEU A 49 9.00 -11.69 3.35
N ALA A 50 9.77 -11.62 4.43
CA ALA A 50 9.65 -10.53 5.39
C ALA A 50 9.97 -9.18 4.73
N LYS A 51 11.04 -9.05 3.94
CA LYS A 51 11.33 -7.82 3.19
C LYS A 51 10.19 -7.44 2.24
N ALA A 52 9.67 -8.43 1.52
CA ALA A 52 8.56 -8.28 0.59
C ALA A 52 7.29 -7.75 1.30
N LEU A 53 7.00 -8.21 2.51
CA LEU A 53 5.84 -7.79 3.29
C LEU A 53 6.05 -6.46 4.02
N LEU A 54 7.21 -6.26 4.64
CA LEU A 54 7.48 -5.13 5.54
C LEU A 54 7.64 -3.80 4.81
N ILE A 55 8.27 -3.78 3.64
CA ILE A 55 8.46 -2.54 2.87
C ILE A 55 7.12 -1.88 2.48
N PRO A 56 6.11 -2.61 1.97
CA PRO A 56 4.81 -2.04 1.63
C PRO A 56 3.81 -2.01 2.80
N ILE A 57 4.06 -2.62 3.95
CA ILE A 57 3.02 -2.94 4.97
C ILE A 57 2.19 -1.72 5.40
N ILE A 58 2.83 -0.58 5.68
CA ILE A 58 2.15 0.64 6.11
C ILE A 58 1.33 1.22 4.95
N ALA A 59 1.92 1.30 3.76
CA ALA A 59 1.24 1.81 2.57
C ALA A 59 0.00 0.97 2.23
N VAL A 60 0.13 -0.36 2.21
CA VAL A 60 -0.98 -1.29 1.95
C VAL A 60 -2.06 -1.16 3.00
N GLY A 61 -1.71 -1.21 4.29
CA GLY A 61 -2.71 -1.15 5.37
C GLY A 61 -3.53 0.14 5.37
N LEU A 62 -2.91 1.28 5.04
CA LEU A 62 -3.60 2.58 5.01
C LEU A 62 -4.36 2.84 3.70
N THR A 63 -4.02 2.16 2.61
CA THR A 63 -4.67 2.34 1.30
C THR A 63 -5.62 1.22 0.90
N MET A 64 -5.64 0.12 1.63
CA MET A 64 -6.61 -0.97 1.47
C MET A 64 -8.07 -0.50 1.52
N PHE A 65 -8.35 0.58 2.27
CA PHE A 65 -9.67 1.23 2.33
C PHE A 65 -9.64 2.66 1.76
N ALA A 66 -8.82 2.87 0.73
CA ALA A 66 -8.51 4.18 0.16
C ALA A 66 -9.75 5.06 -0.09
N PHE A 67 -10.82 4.49 -0.61
CA PHE A 67 -12.06 5.22 -0.93
C PHE A 67 -13.16 5.03 0.12
N SER A 68 -13.32 3.83 0.68
CA SER A 68 -14.34 3.57 1.71
C SER A 68 -14.16 4.37 2.98
N LYS A 69 -12.92 4.77 3.32
CA LYS A 69 -12.67 5.66 4.47
C LYS A 69 -13.30 7.05 4.30
N ASP A 70 -13.40 7.51 3.05
CA ASP A 70 -13.98 8.81 2.70
C ASP A 70 -15.50 8.71 2.47
N GLY A 71 -16.09 7.52 2.62
CA GLY A 71 -17.50 7.24 2.30
C GLY A 71 -18.50 8.19 2.96
N ALA A 72 -18.21 8.68 4.17
CA ALA A 72 -19.05 9.65 4.89
C ALA A 72 -19.22 10.98 4.14
N PHE A 73 -18.13 11.42 3.51
CA PHE A 73 -18.04 12.71 2.83
C PHE A 73 -18.07 12.54 1.30
N TYR A 74 -18.19 11.30 0.82
CA TYR A 74 -18.17 10.99 -0.60
C TYR A 74 -19.23 11.76 -1.41
N PRO A 75 -20.48 11.93 -0.96
CA PRO A 75 -21.45 12.78 -1.66
C PRO A 75 -20.97 14.23 -1.82
N ALA A 76 -20.37 14.80 -0.78
CA ALA A 76 -19.83 16.16 -0.82
C ALA A 76 -18.54 16.29 -1.66
N ILE A 77 -17.78 15.20 -1.84
CA ILE A 77 -16.64 15.15 -2.77
C ILE A 77 -17.15 15.20 -4.20
N GLN A 78 -18.25 14.51 -4.51
CA GLN A 78 -18.83 14.46 -5.86
C GLN A 78 -19.51 15.77 -6.29
N THR A 79 -19.93 16.64 -5.37
CA THR A 79 -20.56 17.93 -5.71
C THR A 79 -19.57 19.04 -6.05
N LYS A 80 -18.28 18.85 -5.76
CA LYS A 80 -17.22 19.80 -6.11
C LYS A 80 -16.72 19.53 -7.54
N PRO A 81 -16.19 20.54 -8.26
CA PRO A 81 -15.47 20.31 -9.51
C PRO A 81 -14.24 19.45 -9.22
N TYR A 82 -14.42 18.14 -9.37
CA TYR A 82 -13.51 17.13 -8.85
C TYR A 82 -12.82 16.43 -10.01
N ASN A 83 -11.50 16.53 -10.02
CA ASN A 83 -10.67 15.77 -10.95
C ASN A 83 -10.34 14.40 -10.33
N ALA A 84 -11.03 13.36 -10.78
CA ALA A 84 -10.83 11.98 -10.32
C ALA A 84 -9.38 11.51 -10.45
N LEU A 85 -8.68 11.98 -11.48
CA LEU A 85 -7.27 11.67 -11.68
C LEU A 85 -6.42 12.22 -10.54
N GLN A 86 -6.62 13.49 -10.18
CA GLN A 86 -5.81 14.15 -9.13
C GLN A 86 -6.02 13.51 -7.76
N TYR A 87 -7.22 13.04 -7.45
CA TYR A 87 -7.50 12.33 -6.20
C TYR A 87 -6.87 10.95 -6.14
N VAL A 88 -6.96 10.17 -7.23
CA VAL A 88 -6.27 8.87 -7.31
C VAL A 88 -4.76 9.06 -7.23
N GLN A 89 -4.21 10.05 -7.94
CA GLN A 89 -2.79 10.38 -7.88
C GLN A 89 -2.34 10.81 -6.48
N ALA A 90 -3.16 11.59 -5.76
CA ALA A 90 -2.85 11.96 -4.38
C ALA A 90 -2.77 10.73 -3.47
N LYS A 91 -3.72 9.78 -3.59
CA LYS A 91 -3.68 8.52 -2.83
C LYS A 91 -2.50 7.64 -3.20
N TYR A 92 -2.16 7.58 -4.49
CA TYR A 92 -0.99 6.87 -4.99
C TYR A 92 0.32 7.41 -4.39
N TRP A 93 0.56 8.72 -4.53
CA TRP A 93 1.79 9.34 -4.03
C TRP A 93 1.86 9.32 -2.50
N PHE A 94 0.73 9.40 -1.82
CA PHE A 94 0.65 9.18 -0.38
C PHE A 94 1.10 7.77 0.03
N ALA A 95 0.59 6.72 -0.62
CA ALA A 95 1.06 5.36 -0.34
C ALA A 95 2.52 5.14 -0.73
N ALA A 96 2.95 5.65 -1.89
CA ALA A 96 4.33 5.59 -2.34
C ALA A 96 5.28 6.21 -1.32
N PHE A 97 4.92 7.39 -0.79
CA PHE A 97 5.68 8.08 0.25
C PHE A 97 5.82 7.22 1.52
N LEU A 98 4.77 6.50 1.92
CA LEU A 98 4.78 5.63 3.09
C LEU A 98 5.67 4.38 2.94
N CYS A 99 6.04 3.98 1.73
CA CYS A 99 7.00 2.88 1.52
C CYS A 99 8.44 3.26 1.90
N PHE A 100 8.82 4.55 1.74
CA PHE A 100 10.18 5.01 2.02
C PHE A 100 10.64 4.84 3.48
N PRO A 101 9.87 5.26 4.51
CA PRO A 101 10.29 5.05 5.89
C PRO A 101 10.43 3.56 6.23
N CYS A 102 9.54 2.69 5.70
CA CYS A 102 9.69 1.24 5.87
C CYS A 102 10.95 0.71 5.20
N PHE A 103 11.26 1.14 3.98
CA PHE A 103 12.50 0.78 3.28
C PHE A 103 13.74 1.22 4.06
N LEU A 104 13.77 2.46 4.57
CA LEU A 104 14.90 2.96 5.36
C LEU A 104 15.09 2.16 6.65
N LEU A 105 14.00 1.79 7.34
CA LEU A 105 14.06 0.95 8.53
C LEU A 105 14.58 -0.45 8.21
N VAL A 106 14.05 -1.11 7.17
CA VAL A 106 14.52 -2.45 6.75
C VAL A 106 16.00 -2.38 6.34
N GLN A 107 16.41 -1.35 5.62
CA GLN A 107 17.80 -1.13 5.25
C GLN A 107 18.70 -0.92 6.46
N ALA A 108 18.25 -0.17 7.47
CA ALA A 108 18.98 0.01 8.72
C ALA A 108 19.12 -1.31 9.49
N PHE A 109 18.07 -2.13 9.55
CA PHE A 109 18.12 -3.46 10.18
C PHE A 109 19.10 -4.39 9.48
N ASP A 110 19.17 -4.39 8.15
CA ASP A 110 20.17 -5.17 7.41
C ASP A 110 21.60 -4.72 7.71
N LEU A 111 21.85 -3.41 7.76
CA LEU A 111 23.16 -2.86 8.09
C LEU A 111 23.59 -3.23 9.51
N LEU A 112 22.67 -3.16 10.47
CA LEU A 112 22.92 -3.59 11.86
C LEU A 112 23.19 -5.09 11.97
N ALA A 113 22.60 -5.89 11.07
CA ALA A 113 22.88 -7.32 10.97
C ALA A 113 24.16 -7.65 10.19
N GLY A 114 24.93 -6.64 9.74
CA GLY A 114 26.15 -6.84 8.95
C GLY A 114 25.92 -7.21 7.48
N ARG A 115 24.68 -7.10 6.96
CA ARG A 115 24.33 -7.44 5.58
C ARG A 115 24.16 -6.18 4.74
N VAL A 116 24.83 -6.12 3.58
CA VAL A 116 24.72 -4.99 2.64
C VAL A 116 23.91 -5.42 1.41
N GLU A 117 22.59 -5.40 1.54
CA GLU A 117 21.65 -5.86 0.49
C GLU A 117 20.87 -4.72 -0.19
N TRP A 118 21.54 -3.60 -0.48
CA TRP A 118 20.91 -2.40 -1.07
C TRP A 118 20.12 -2.68 -2.35
N GLY A 119 20.69 -3.45 -3.29
CA GLY A 119 20.02 -3.74 -4.57
C GLY A 119 18.72 -4.54 -4.39
N LEU A 120 18.70 -5.46 -3.42
CA LEU A 120 17.53 -6.27 -3.11
C LEU A 120 16.43 -5.41 -2.47
N ASN A 121 16.76 -4.61 -1.46
CA ASN A 121 15.80 -3.75 -0.78
C ASN A 121 15.24 -2.69 -1.73
N LEU A 122 16.08 -2.15 -2.63
CA LEU A 122 15.65 -1.21 -3.64
C LEU A 122 14.71 -1.86 -4.65
N ALA A 123 14.99 -3.10 -5.07
CA ALA A 123 14.07 -3.87 -5.92
C ALA A 123 12.69 -4.03 -5.26
N PHE A 124 12.65 -4.37 -3.96
CA PHE A 124 11.41 -4.47 -3.19
C PHE A 124 10.68 -3.12 -3.04
N LEU A 125 11.41 -2.02 -2.86
CA LEU A 125 10.82 -0.68 -2.85
C LEU A 125 10.17 -0.35 -4.20
N THR A 126 10.90 -0.56 -5.30
CA THR A 126 10.38 -0.28 -6.65
C THR A 126 9.16 -1.12 -7.00
N ILE A 127 9.13 -2.41 -6.65
CA ILE A 127 7.95 -3.24 -6.94
C ILE A 127 6.77 -2.89 -6.03
N SER A 128 7.04 -2.46 -4.79
CA SER A 128 6.01 -1.98 -3.86
C SER A 128 5.30 -0.74 -4.39
N ILE A 129 6.06 0.28 -4.78
CA ILE A 129 5.54 1.53 -5.33
C ILE A 129 4.95 1.31 -6.73
N GLY A 130 5.63 0.52 -7.56
CA GLY A 130 5.27 0.31 -8.95
C GLY A 130 4.06 -0.59 -9.15
N ILE A 131 3.95 -1.69 -8.40
CA ILE A 131 2.93 -2.72 -8.65
C ILE A 131 1.95 -2.84 -7.48
N ILE A 132 2.44 -2.96 -6.24
CA ILE A 132 1.58 -3.28 -5.09
C ILE A 132 0.65 -2.12 -4.75
N VAL A 133 1.19 -0.93 -4.56
CA VAL A 133 0.42 0.29 -4.26
C VAL A 133 -0.71 0.53 -5.27
N PRO A 134 -0.46 0.58 -6.60
CA PRO A 134 -1.54 0.82 -7.55
C PRO A 134 -2.53 -0.34 -7.61
N SER A 135 -2.09 -1.58 -7.39
CA SER A 135 -2.98 -2.75 -7.36
C SER A 135 -3.92 -2.72 -6.15
N VAL A 136 -3.43 -2.29 -4.99
CA VAL A 136 -4.25 -2.13 -3.77
C VAL A 136 -5.25 -0.98 -3.93
N ILE A 137 -4.83 0.15 -4.52
CA ILE A 137 -5.74 1.27 -4.81
C ILE A 137 -6.80 0.85 -5.85
N PHE A 138 -6.40 0.09 -6.87
CA PHE A 138 -7.33 -0.47 -7.84
C PHE A 138 -8.36 -1.39 -7.18
N ALA A 139 -7.92 -2.27 -6.28
CA ALA A 139 -8.83 -3.12 -5.51
C ALA A 139 -9.78 -2.31 -4.61
N ALA A 140 -9.28 -1.26 -3.95
CA ALA A 140 -10.11 -0.39 -3.13
C ALA A 140 -11.18 0.35 -3.94
N ALA A 141 -10.97 0.59 -5.24
CA ALA A 141 -12.00 1.16 -6.12
C ALA A 141 -13.23 0.24 -6.26
N PHE A 142 -13.13 -1.02 -5.81
CA PHE A 142 -14.22 -1.98 -5.72
C PHE A 142 -14.93 -2.08 -4.39
N ASP A 143 -14.54 -1.31 -3.40
CA ASP A 143 -15.29 -1.25 -2.17
C ASP A 143 -16.62 -0.52 -2.39
N GLU A 144 -17.71 -1.19 -2.06
CA GLU A 144 -19.07 -0.66 -2.18
C GLU A 144 -19.65 -0.24 -0.83
N LYS A 145 -19.04 -0.72 0.28
CA LYS A 145 -19.46 -0.40 1.63
C LYS A 145 -18.51 0.61 2.25
N ARG A 146 -19.08 1.60 2.93
CA ARG A 146 -18.33 2.53 3.78
C ARG A 146 -17.78 1.76 4.98
N ILE A 147 -16.60 2.15 5.45
CA ILE A 147 -16.07 1.66 6.73
C ILE A 147 -16.36 2.65 7.86
N ASN A 148 -16.70 2.13 9.05
CA ASN A 148 -16.75 2.96 10.24
C ASN A 148 -15.32 3.35 10.70
N THR A 149 -15.01 4.63 10.54
CA THR A 149 -13.71 5.23 10.90
C THR A 149 -13.51 5.39 12.41
N SER A 150 -14.58 5.48 13.19
CA SER A 150 -14.51 5.69 14.65
C SER A 150 -14.31 4.40 15.44
N ARG A 151 -14.63 3.25 14.81
CA ARG A 151 -14.43 1.93 15.42
C ARG A 151 -12.96 1.53 15.44
N SER A 152 -12.63 0.61 16.35
CA SER A 152 -11.30 0.01 16.42
C SER A 152 -10.98 -0.77 15.14
N ALA A 153 -9.71 -0.83 14.76
CA ALA A 153 -9.18 -1.72 13.74
C ALA A 153 -9.01 -3.17 14.26
N PHE A 154 -8.83 -3.34 15.57
CA PHE A 154 -8.65 -4.64 16.20
C PHE A 154 -9.96 -5.45 16.15
N PHE A 155 -9.87 -6.67 15.62
CA PHE A 155 -11.00 -7.61 15.45
C PHE A 155 -12.20 -7.06 14.67
N ASN A 156 -12.00 -6.00 13.87
CA ASN A 156 -13.04 -5.42 13.04
C ASN A 156 -12.81 -5.74 11.57
N TYR A 157 -13.55 -6.73 11.07
CA TYR A 157 -13.50 -7.17 9.67
C TYR A 157 -14.44 -6.36 8.75
N GLU A 158 -15.04 -5.27 9.25
CA GLU A 158 -15.91 -4.40 8.45
C GLU A 158 -15.14 -3.81 7.26
N GLY A 159 -15.67 -4.07 6.05
CA GLY A 159 -15.07 -3.67 4.78
C GLY A 159 -13.93 -4.57 4.30
N VAL A 160 -13.53 -5.59 5.06
CA VAL A 160 -12.45 -6.50 4.65
C VAL A 160 -12.99 -7.52 3.64
N ALA A 161 -12.68 -7.29 2.37
CA ALA A 161 -12.88 -8.26 1.31
C ALA A 161 -11.56 -8.98 1.06
N TRP A 162 -11.26 -9.98 1.91
CA TRP A 162 -9.97 -10.69 1.96
C TRP A 162 -9.41 -11.04 0.57
N VAL A 163 -10.21 -11.68 -0.27
CA VAL A 163 -9.78 -12.05 -1.63
C VAL A 163 -9.46 -10.81 -2.45
N ARG A 164 -10.32 -9.80 -2.45
CA ARG A 164 -10.15 -8.60 -3.30
C ARG A 164 -8.99 -7.73 -2.86
N GLN A 165 -8.75 -7.63 -1.57
CA GLN A 165 -7.76 -6.73 -0.97
C GLN A 165 -6.39 -7.40 -0.79
N GLN A 166 -6.32 -8.74 -0.68
CA GLN A 166 -5.06 -9.49 -0.58
C GLN A 166 -4.58 -10.08 -1.91
N LEU A 167 -5.45 -10.35 -2.89
CA LEU A 167 -5.00 -10.77 -4.24
C LEU A 167 -3.99 -9.78 -4.87
N PRO A 168 -4.13 -8.46 -4.71
CA PRO A 168 -3.13 -7.48 -5.18
C PRO A 168 -1.72 -7.64 -4.61
N THR A 169 -1.56 -8.36 -3.49
CA THR A 169 -0.25 -8.60 -2.87
C THR A 169 0.39 -9.91 -3.34
N LEU A 170 -0.28 -10.70 -4.21
CA LEU A 170 0.29 -11.89 -4.84
C LEU A 170 1.68 -11.70 -5.49
N PRO A 171 2.02 -10.56 -6.11
CA PRO A 171 3.37 -10.33 -6.62
C PRO A 171 4.48 -10.50 -5.57
N LEU A 172 4.16 -10.45 -4.27
CA LEU A 172 5.09 -10.73 -3.16
C LEU A 172 5.53 -12.19 -3.08
N ILE A 173 4.83 -13.12 -3.75
CA ILE A 173 5.21 -14.54 -3.81
C ILE A 173 6.33 -14.77 -4.83
N LEU A 174 6.41 -13.95 -5.88
CA LEU A 174 7.43 -14.06 -6.93
C LEU A 174 8.88 -14.10 -6.36
N PRO A 175 9.26 -13.26 -5.39
CA PRO A 175 10.54 -13.35 -4.66
C PRO A 175 10.87 -14.71 -4.03
N LEU A 176 9.88 -15.53 -3.65
CA LEU A 176 10.12 -16.83 -2.99
C LEU A 176 10.54 -17.92 -3.98
N ILE A 177 10.12 -17.78 -5.24
CA ILE A 177 10.26 -18.81 -6.27
C ILE A 177 11.39 -18.46 -7.23
N ALA A 178 11.49 -17.18 -7.62
CA ALA A 178 12.47 -16.70 -8.61
C ALA A 178 13.95 -17.04 -8.30
N PRO A 179 14.45 -17.02 -7.04
CA PRO A 179 15.84 -17.37 -6.75
C PRO A 179 16.21 -18.81 -7.11
N LYS A 180 15.23 -19.72 -7.24
CA LYS A 180 15.48 -21.13 -7.58
C LYS A 180 15.82 -21.34 -9.06
N PHE A 181 15.45 -20.38 -9.92
CA PHE A 181 15.52 -20.53 -11.38
C PHE A 181 16.48 -19.52 -12.02
N VAL A 182 16.68 -18.35 -11.42
CA VAL A 182 17.44 -17.25 -12.04
C VAL A 182 18.35 -16.57 -11.02
N ALA A 183 19.65 -16.53 -11.34
CA ALA A 183 20.62 -15.72 -10.60
C ALA A 183 20.30 -14.22 -10.77
N LYS A 184 20.45 -13.44 -9.70
CA LYS A 184 20.12 -11.99 -9.67
C LYS A 184 18.67 -11.66 -10.07
N TRP A 185 17.71 -12.55 -9.75
CA TRP A 185 16.26 -12.34 -9.94
C TRP A 185 15.72 -10.98 -9.43
N TRP A 186 16.37 -10.36 -8.44
CA TRP A 186 16.00 -9.04 -7.93
C TRP A 186 16.08 -7.94 -9.00
N ILE A 187 16.93 -8.10 -10.02
CA ILE A 187 16.98 -7.19 -11.19
C ILE A 187 15.65 -7.23 -11.94
N ILE A 188 15.03 -8.41 -12.08
CA ILE A 188 13.74 -8.56 -12.75
C ILE A 188 12.67 -7.78 -11.99
N LEU A 189 12.65 -7.87 -10.65
CA LEU A 189 11.71 -7.09 -9.84
C LEU A 189 11.93 -5.59 -9.96
N LEU A 190 13.19 -5.17 -9.97
CA LEU A 190 13.58 -3.77 -10.13
C LEU A 190 13.12 -3.21 -11.48
N VAL A 191 13.32 -3.98 -12.56
CA VAL A 191 12.87 -3.61 -13.91
C VAL A 191 11.35 -3.59 -13.98
N LEU A 192 10.66 -4.62 -13.49
CA LEU A 192 9.19 -4.67 -13.49
C LEU A 192 8.57 -3.53 -12.68
N GLY A 193 9.10 -3.29 -11.47
CA GLY A 193 8.70 -2.17 -10.62
C GLY A 193 8.96 -0.83 -11.29
N GLY A 194 10.13 -0.66 -11.90
CA GLY A 194 10.52 0.55 -12.65
C GLY A 194 9.64 0.82 -13.86
N VAL A 195 9.34 -0.19 -14.67
CA VAL A 195 8.43 -0.06 -15.83
C VAL A 195 7.02 0.32 -15.38
N SER A 196 6.51 -0.32 -14.32
CA SER A 196 5.18 0.01 -13.78
C SER A 196 5.15 1.43 -13.19
N LEU A 197 6.22 1.83 -12.50
CA LEU A 197 6.38 3.19 -12.00
C LEU A 197 6.43 4.22 -13.14
N ALA A 198 7.15 3.96 -14.22
CA ALA A 198 7.14 4.81 -15.41
C ALA A 198 5.74 4.91 -16.04
N ALA A 199 4.94 3.84 -15.95
CA ALA A 199 3.57 3.80 -16.41
C ALA A 199 2.53 4.40 -15.42
N TYR A 200 2.94 5.00 -14.29
CA TYR A 200 2.02 5.45 -13.22
C TYR A 200 0.91 6.37 -13.74
N GLY A 201 1.22 7.27 -14.69
CA GLY A 201 0.25 8.20 -15.25
C GLY A 201 -0.91 7.48 -15.96
N ARG A 202 -0.58 6.42 -16.72
CA ARG A 202 -1.59 5.58 -17.40
C ARG A 202 -2.38 4.73 -16.41
N ILE A 203 -1.70 4.17 -15.40
CA ILE A 203 -2.33 3.32 -14.38
C ILE A 203 -3.33 4.13 -13.55
N THR A 204 -2.91 5.29 -13.03
CA THR A 204 -3.78 6.18 -12.24
C THR A 204 -4.94 6.73 -13.06
N ALA A 205 -4.75 7.01 -14.35
CA ALA A 205 -5.84 7.40 -15.25
C ALA A 205 -6.87 6.29 -15.44
N ARG A 206 -6.45 5.03 -15.59
CA ARG A 206 -7.37 3.88 -15.67
C ARG A 206 -8.16 3.69 -14.36
N ILE A 207 -7.49 3.80 -13.21
CA ILE A 207 -8.16 3.73 -11.90
C ILE A 207 -9.17 4.89 -11.76
N ALA A 208 -8.81 6.11 -12.18
CA ALA A 208 -9.70 7.26 -12.13
C ALA A 208 -10.93 7.08 -13.04
N ALA A 209 -10.75 6.54 -14.24
CA ALA A 209 -11.85 6.21 -15.15
C ALA A 209 -12.79 5.16 -14.54
N LEU A 210 -12.23 4.12 -13.91
CA LEU A 210 -13.00 3.11 -13.18
C LEU A 210 -13.81 3.74 -12.03
N LEU A 211 -13.17 4.59 -11.23
CA LEU A 211 -13.81 5.29 -10.11
C LEU A 211 -14.94 6.18 -10.62
N HIS A 212 -14.74 6.88 -11.74
CA HIS A 212 -15.79 7.70 -12.36
C HIS A 212 -16.97 6.85 -12.84
N LYS A 213 -16.70 5.70 -13.47
CA LYS A 213 -17.74 4.76 -13.94
C LYS A 213 -18.58 4.21 -12.77
N ARG A 214 -17.97 4.02 -11.59
CA ARG A 214 -18.62 3.39 -10.43
C ARG A 214 -19.07 4.37 -9.35
N LYS A 215 -18.93 5.68 -9.59
CA LYS A 215 -19.31 6.73 -8.62
C LYS A 215 -20.73 6.58 -8.08
N TYR A 216 -21.70 6.19 -8.92
CA TYR A 216 -23.10 6.02 -8.51
C TYR A 216 -23.31 4.79 -7.63
N LEU A 217 -22.69 3.66 -7.98
CA LEU A 217 -22.72 2.45 -7.16
C LEU A 217 -22.11 2.69 -5.79
N MET A 218 -20.99 3.42 -5.74
CA MET A 218 -20.35 3.81 -4.47
C MET A 218 -21.20 4.79 -3.66
N LEU A 219 -21.86 5.76 -4.32
CA LEU A 219 -22.78 6.68 -3.64
C LEU A 219 -23.96 5.95 -3.00
N GLU A 220 -24.55 4.98 -3.70
CA GLU A 220 -25.64 4.18 -3.17
C GLU A 220 -25.17 3.27 -2.04
N GLY A 221 -24.06 2.56 -2.25
CA GLY A 221 -23.50 1.63 -1.27
C GLY A 221 -23.00 2.31 0.01
N PHE A 222 -22.49 3.55 -0.07
CA PHE A 222 -22.03 4.31 1.10
C PHE A 222 -23.14 4.98 1.91
N ARG A 223 -24.36 5.06 1.36
CA ARG A 223 -25.56 5.55 2.09
C ARG A 223 -26.18 4.47 2.98
N ARG A 224 -25.96 3.20 2.65
CA ARG A 224 -26.43 2.04 3.41
C ARG A 224 -25.43 1.69 4.51
#